data_AF-A0AAE1L7I2-F1
#
_entry.id   AF-A0AAE1L7I2-F1
#
_cell.length_a   1.000
_cell.length_b   1.000
_cell.length_c   1.000
_cell.angle_alpha   90.00
_cell.angle_beta   90.00
_cell.angle_gamma   90.00
#
_symmetry.space_group_name_H-M   'P 1'
#
loop_
_entity.id
_entity.type
_entity.pdbx_description
1 polymer ?
#
loop_
_entity_poly.entity_id
_entity_poly.type
_entity_poly.pdbx_seq_one_letter_code
_entity_poly.pdbx_strand_id
1 'polypeptide(L)'
;MEGTEGKAKRKAKPFNCDCPVCGKTYKTKRYYDRHVATHKISEQTQLPGNVENHDIGGENGENSSSSVPNDQPMNQPSCSATEGNPIDNQLPPDYEWGEWSEEEEEVASYMEQEDEEEETRRDPSLKPAKPTKKAAVKCNDCSSSFQTLQGYIKHRVGHGMIAAYLKLPSVEDTIQVSTELASSVLKNIGTSVLSGGFAPEVSLTANTILNSIQTESVQLFLKHVCEGLYQTFTKNKEFLFPADLCVEYYKGVSIYLSNLPDRSLLLDVLSDLLPDSSDVCNIFLGKFIHEFSNKMLAYVCRSIRCENIETGTQSLHERYATTKQSTDSLDFKQNMHFIGGSNVKSILRTALRKKNSGEWARVIQTIRNNFLVSELSNAPAADLMEWTLRLDRGKLLKISDIALQFFVKLGTLVKPLERLDGSLLNSEVFDCVGKSSDLLRIWSELKGSLSESESFKFLHALISQFCITWRNGIVTRRQDEMALRKHSEKLGTGSVAFRAKLAGK
;
A
#
# COMPACT_ATOMS: atom_id res chain seq x y z
N MET A 1 -71.80 18.34 0.93
CA MET A 1 -71.06 19.43 1.60
C MET A 1 -70.62 18.89 2.95
N GLU A 2 -69.44 18.29 3.02
CA GLU A 2 -68.87 17.78 4.28
C GLU A 2 -67.63 18.60 4.61
N GLY A 3 -67.67 19.28 5.77
CA GLY A 3 -66.65 20.21 6.23
C GLY A 3 -65.46 19.48 6.84
N THR A 4 -64.25 19.90 6.43
CA THR A 4 -62.99 19.44 7.01
C THR A 4 -62.59 20.35 8.17
N GLU A 5 -62.68 19.81 9.40
CA GLU A 5 -62.17 20.47 10.61
C GLU A 5 -60.63 20.46 10.62
N GLY A 6 -60.04 21.65 10.53
CA GLY A 6 -58.59 21.86 10.62
C GLY A 6 -58.06 21.67 12.04
N LYS A 7 -57.25 20.63 12.27
CA LYS A 7 -56.48 20.45 13.51
C LYS A 7 -55.34 21.47 13.58
N ALA A 8 -55.44 22.43 14.51
CA ALA A 8 -54.39 23.40 14.80
C ALA A 8 -53.13 22.72 15.36
N LYS A 9 -52.00 22.86 14.65
CA LYS A 9 -50.66 22.45 15.13
C LYS A 9 -50.25 23.30 16.33
N ARG A 10 -50.26 22.71 17.54
CA ARG A 10 -49.65 23.31 18.74
C ARG A 10 -48.15 23.47 18.51
N LYS A 11 -47.64 24.70 18.57
CA LYS A 11 -46.20 25.01 18.49
C LYS A 11 -45.51 24.40 19.71
N ALA A 12 -44.69 23.37 19.50
CA ALA A 12 -43.89 22.78 20.56
C ALA A 12 -42.90 23.82 21.11
N LYS A 13 -42.83 23.95 22.44
CA LYS A 13 -41.91 24.86 23.13
C LYS A 13 -40.47 24.37 22.91
N PRO A 14 -39.51 25.24 22.52
CA PRO A 14 -38.13 24.83 22.30
C PRO A 14 -37.52 24.28 23.61
N PHE A 15 -36.89 23.12 23.52
CA PHE A 15 -36.16 22.51 24.63
C PHE A 15 -34.86 23.28 24.83
N ASN A 16 -34.65 23.87 26.00
CA ASN A 16 -33.37 24.46 26.41
C ASN A 16 -33.08 23.99 27.84
N CYS A 17 -32.04 23.16 28.00
CA CYS A 17 -31.61 22.68 29.31
C CYS A 17 -30.09 22.84 29.48
N ASP A 18 -29.69 23.30 30.66
CA ASP A 18 -28.29 23.48 31.05
C ASP A 18 -27.83 22.28 31.89
N CYS A 19 -26.64 21.75 31.60
CA CYS A 19 -26.05 20.68 32.39
C CYS A 19 -25.59 21.23 33.75
N PRO A 20 -26.07 20.71 34.89
CA PRO A 20 -25.69 21.21 36.20
C PRO A 20 -24.23 20.91 36.56
N VAL A 21 -23.60 19.93 35.91
CA VAL A 21 -22.21 19.52 36.20
C VAL A 21 -21.19 20.42 35.50
N CYS A 22 -21.48 20.90 34.28
CA CYS A 22 -20.50 21.66 33.48
C CYS A 22 -21.02 22.95 32.84
N GLY A 23 -22.28 23.31 33.05
CA GLY A 23 -22.89 24.56 32.57
C GLY A 23 -23.19 24.63 31.07
N LYS A 24 -23.08 23.53 30.31
CA LYS A 24 -23.37 23.52 28.87
C LYS A 24 -24.88 23.49 28.58
N THR A 25 -25.35 24.36 27.68
CA THR A 25 -26.76 24.45 27.23
C THR A 25 -27.02 23.59 25.99
N TYR A 26 -28.16 22.89 25.97
CA TYR A 26 -28.57 22.02 24.86
C TYR A 26 -29.98 22.37 24.35
N LYS A 27 -30.12 22.45 23.02
CA LYS A 27 -31.38 22.77 22.33
C LYS A 27 -32.31 21.57 22.10
N THR A 28 -31.85 20.36 22.37
CA THR A 28 -32.64 19.13 22.23
C THR A 28 -32.34 18.15 23.37
N LYS A 29 -33.37 17.43 23.82
CA LYS A 29 -33.27 16.47 24.93
C LYS A 29 -32.26 15.36 24.66
N ARG A 30 -32.23 14.84 23.42
CA ARG A 30 -31.28 13.79 22.99
C ARG A 30 -29.81 14.18 23.22
N TYR A 31 -29.43 15.43 22.94
CA TYR A 31 -28.04 15.88 23.16
C TYR A 31 -27.72 16.13 24.63
N TYR A 32 -28.71 16.59 25.41
CA TYR A 32 -28.59 16.74 26.85
C TYR A 32 -28.38 15.37 27.53
N ASP A 33 -29.25 14.39 27.25
CA ASP A 33 -29.20 13.07 27.88
C ASP A 33 -27.87 12.36 27.60
N ARG A 34 -27.40 12.40 26.34
CA ARG A 34 -26.08 11.86 25.95
C ARG A 34 -24.93 12.54 26.67
N HIS A 35 -25.02 13.85 26.91
CA HIS A 35 -24.00 14.57 27.64
C HIS A 35 -23.99 14.20 29.12
N VAL A 36 -25.14 14.10 29.77
CA VAL A 36 -25.23 13.72 31.20
C VAL A 36 -24.66 12.31 31.44
N ALA A 37 -24.83 11.39 30.49
CA ALA A 37 -24.23 10.05 30.57
C ALA A 37 -22.69 10.07 30.69
N THR A 38 -22.01 11.06 30.08
CA THR A 38 -20.54 11.17 30.16
C THR A 38 -20.01 11.48 31.56
N HIS A 39 -20.82 12.13 32.42
CA HIS A 39 -20.44 12.41 33.81
C HIS A 39 -20.59 11.19 34.71
N LYS A 40 -21.52 10.28 34.40
CA LYS A 40 -21.73 9.04 35.17
C LYS A 40 -20.57 8.06 35.00
N ILE A 41 -19.97 8.03 33.80
CA ILE A 41 -18.83 7.16 33.51
C ILE A 41 -17.58 7.61 34.30
N SER A 42 -17.39 8.92 34.49
CA SER A 42 -16.24 9.44 35.24
C SER A 42 -16.31 9.20 36.75
N GLU A 43 -17.50 9.01 37.33
CA GLU A 43 -17.64 8.71 38.76
C GLU A 43 -17.34 7.25 39.09
N GLN A 44 -17.52 6.32 38.15
CA GLN A 44 -17.26 4.89 38.39
C GLN A 44 -15.78 4.49 38.31
N THR A 45 -14.89 5.38 37.87
CA THR A 45 -13.44 5.10 37.80
C THR A 45 -12.68 5.45 39.10
N GLN A 46 -13.37 5.78 40.19
CA GLN A 46 -12.76 6.00 41.51
C GLN A 46 -13.32 5.02 42.54
N LEU A 47 -12.71 3.84 42.64
CA LEU A 47 -12.78 2.96 43.82
C LEU A 47 -11.39 2.76 44.42
N PRO A 48 -11.29 2.50 45.73
CA PRO A 48 -10.12 2.86 46.54
C PRO A 48 -9.04 1.77 46.51
N GLY A 49 -7.82 2.16 46.13
CA GLY A 49 -6.62 1.33 46.25
C GLY A 49 -6.13 1.29 47.70
N ASN A 50 -6.18 0.09 48.28
CA ASN A 50 -5.57 -0.28 49.55
C ASN A 50 -4.04 -0.44 49.32
N VAL A 51 -3.21 0.36 49.98
CA VAL A 51 -1.74 0.27 49.91
C VAL A 51 -1.24 -0.26 51.24
N GLU A 52 -0.85 -1.54 51.27
CA GLU A 52 -0.01 -2.09 52.33
C GLU A 52 1.46 -1.83 51.97
N ASN A 53 2.11 -1.07 52.85
CA ASN A 53 3.55 -0.85 52.87
C ASN A 53 4.26 -2.13 53.30
N HIS A 54 5.24 -2.58 52.51
CA HIS A 54 6.22 -3.53 52.98
C HIS A 54 7.60 -2.86 53.04
N ASP A 55 8.11 -2.79 54.27
CA ASP A 55 9.46 -2.37 54.66
C ASP A 55 10.55 -3.09 53.89
N ILE A 56 11.55 -2.33 53.43
CA ILE A 56 12.86 -2.85 53.01
C ILE A 56 13.88 -2.36 54.04
N GLY A 57 14.15 -3.23 55.02
CA GLY A 57 15.34 -3.19 55.86
C GLY A 57 16.44 -4.01 55.20
N GLY A 58 17.61 -3.41 55.01
CA GLY A 58 18.78 -4.07 54.45
C GLY A 58 19.53 -4.91 55.48
N GLU A 59 20.46 -5.74 54.99
CA GLU A 59 21.64 -6.16 55.72
C GLU A 59 22.72 -6.72 54.79
N ASN A 60 23.96 -6.55 55.24
CA ASN A 60 25.26 -6.80 54.60
C ASN A 60 25.68 -8.28 54.62
N GLY A 61 26.73 -8.60 53.85
CA GLY A 61 27.62 -9.77 54.06
C GLY A 61 28.14 -10.33 52.73
N GLU A 62 29.25 -9.80 52.19
CA GLU A 62 30.63 -10.31 52.34
C GLU A 62 30.92 -11.71 51.77
N ASN A 63 31.95 -11.73 50.91
CA ASN A 63 32.93 -12.79 50.66
C ASN A 63 32.47 -14.21 50.32
N SER A 64 32.84 -14.68 49.12
CA SER A 64 34.05 -15.52 48.98
C SER A 64 34.34 -15.89 47.53
N SER A 65 35.62 -15.74 47.20
CA SER A 65 36.34 -16.28 46.07
C SER A 65 36.36 -17.82 46.05
N SER A 66 36.20 -18.43 44.87
CA SER A 66 37.02 -19.60 44.51
C SER A 66 37.09 -19.77 43.00
N SER A 67 38.29 -20.11 42.56
CA SER A 67 38.79 -20.09 41.20
C SER A 67 38.93 -21.50 40.62
N VAL A 68 39.08 -21.51 39.28
CA VAL A 68 39.73 -22.51 38.41
C VAL A 68 38.94 -23.80 38.00
N PRO A 69 39.37 -24.55 36.95
CA PRO A 69 38.69 -24.59 35.64
C PRO A 69 38.39 -26.04 35.20
N ASN A 70 37.84 -26.28 33.99
CA ASN A 70 38.50 -27.18 33.02
C ASN A 70 37.78 -27.25 31.68
N ASP A 71 38.61 -27.29 30.64
CA ASP A 71 38.33 -27.73 29.28
C ASP A 71 37.87 -29.19 29.23
N GLN A 72 37.02 -29.56 28.26
CA GLN A 72 37.25 -30.65 27.28
C GLN A 72 36.04 -30.87 26.33
N PRO A 73 36.20 -31.61 25.20
CA PRO A 73 35.97 -31.03 23.87
C PRO A 73 34.79 -31.63 23.08
N MET A 74 34.53 -30.99 21.94
CA MET A 74 34.03 -31.50 20.65
C MET A 74 33.37 -32.90 20.65
N ASN A 75 32.07 -32.93 20.35
CA ASN A 75 31.46 -34.04 19.62
C ASN A 75 30.55 -33.51 18.50
N GLN A 76 30.87 -33.92 17.28
CA GLN A 76 30.04 -33.74 16.08
C GLN A 76 28.74 -34.55 16.21
N PRO A 77 27.62 -34.08 15.63
CA PRO A 77 26.57 -34.96 15.18
C PRO A 77 26.65 -35.14 13.67
N SER A 78 26.80 -36.41 13.29
CA SER A 78 26.63 -36.94 11.95
C SER A 78 25.25 -36.63 11.37
N CYS A 79 25.23 -36.18 10.12
CA CYS A 79 24.04 -36.03 9.30
C CYS A 79 23.43 -37.41 8.97
N SER A 80 22.24 -37.70 9.49
CA SER A 80 21.37 -38.75 8.98
C SER A 80 20.12 -38.11 8.39
N ALA A 81 20.07 -38.06 7.06
CA ALA A 81 18.89 -37.66 6.30
C ALA A 81 17.84 -38.77 6.41
N THR A 82 16.76 -38.51 7.15
CA THR A 82 15.51 -39.28 7.09
C THR A 82 14.52 -38.58 6.17
N GLU A 83 13.97 -39.37 5.27
CA GLU A 83 12.98 -39.03 4.25
C GLU A 83 11.78 -38.26 4.86
N GLY A 84 11.49 -37.10 4.28
CA GLY A 84 10.34 -36.28 4.65
C GLY A 84 9.04 -36.88 4.13
N ASN A 85 8.16 -37.29 5.04
CA ASN A 85 6.75 -37.50 4.75
C ASN A 85 6.06 -36.17 4.39
N PRO A 86 5.08 -36.16 3.48
CA PRO A 86 4.36 -34.95 3.12
C PRO A 86 3.48 -34.48 4.30
N ILE A 87 3.67 -33.22 4.69
CA ILE A 87 2.81 -32.52 5.64
C ILE A 87 1.48 -32.25 4.94
N ASP A 88 0.45 -33.02 5.30
CA ASP A 88 -0.93 -32.81 4.91
C ASP A 88 -1.50 -31.63 5.71
N ASN A 89 -1.56 -30.45 5.09
CA ASN A 89 -2.19 -29.24 5.64
C ASN A 89 -3.71 -29.33 5.55
N GLN A 90 -4.31 -30.26 6.29
CA GLN A 90 -5.75 -30.21 6.58
C GLN A 90 -5.98 -29.33 7.81
N LEU A 91 -6.57 -28.15 7.58
CA LEU A 91 -7.15 -27.34 8.65
C LEU A 91 -8.22 -28.18 9.39
N PRO A 92 -8.32 -28.09 10.73
CA PRO A 92 -9.35 -28.80 11.47
C PRO A 92 -10.75 -28.36 11.00
N PRO A 93 -11.71 -29.27 10.82
CA PRO A 93 -13.02 -28.93 10.26
C PRO A 93 -13.88 -28.01 11.14
N ASP A 94 -13.54 -27.85 12.42
CA ASP A 94 -14.48 -27.31 13.42
C ASP A 94 -13.86 -26.22 14.31
N TYR A 95 -13.13 -25.25 13.73
CA TYR A 95 -12.77 -24.04 14.47
C TYR A 95 -14.02 -23.15 14.62
N GLU A 96 -14.75 -23.35 15.71
CA GLU A 96 -15.86 -22.49 16.12
C GLU A 96 -15.34 -21.06 16.34
N TRP A 97 -15.93 -20.12 15.60
CA TRP A 97 -15.65 -18.70 15.72
C TRP A 97 -16.05 -18.25 17.12
N GLY A 98 -15.09 -17.69 17.87
CA GLY A 98 -15.40 -17.03 19.14
C GLY A 98 -16.55 -16.04 18.94
N GLU A 99 -17.58 -16.17 19.77
CA GLU A 99 -18.73 -15.26 19.76
C GLU A 99 -18.24 -13.81 19.87
N TRP A 100 -18.90 -12.94 19.11
CA TRP A 100 -18.61 -11.52 19.17
C TRP A 100 -18.83 -11.06 20.61
N SER A 101 -17.92 -10.26 21.16
CA SER A 101 -18.20 -9.63 22.45
C SER A 101 -19.48 -8.81 22.32
N GLU A 102 -20.32 -8.82 23.36
CA GLU A 102 -21.61 -8.10 23.38
C GLU A 102 -21.46 -6.63 22.95
N GLU A 103 -20.31 -6.01 23.26
CA GLU A 103 -19.97 -4.63 22.84
C GLU A 103 -19.81 -4.46 21.32
N GLU A 104 -19.26 -5.45 20.62
CA GLU A 104 -19.12 -5.39 19.16
C GLU A 104 -20.44 -5.65 18.44
N GLU A 105 -21.30 -6.52 18.98
CA GLU A 105 -22.67 -6.71 18.50
C GLU A 105 -23.53 -5.47 18.72
N GLU A 106 -23.39 -4.79 19.86
CA GLU A 106 -24.09 -3.54 20.16
C GLU A 106 -23.69 -2.42 19.18
N VAL A 107 -22.40 -2.31 18.85
CA VAL A 107 -21.91 -1.33 17.85
C VAL A 107 -22.44 -1.64 16.45
N ALA A 108 -22.49 -2.91 16.05
CA ALA A 108 -23.05 -3.32 14.77
C ALA A 108 -24.57 -3.06 14.70
N SER A 109 -25.29 -3.40 15.76
CA SER A 109 -26.74 -3.16 15.91
C SER A 109 -27.08 -1.66 15.88
N TYR A 110 -26.30 -0.83 16.57
CA TYR A 110 -26.49 0.63 16.58
C TYR A 110 -26.29 1.24 15.18
N MET A 111 -25.34 0.71 14.40
CA MET A 111 -25.10 1.17 13.03
C MET A 111 -26.22 0.76 12.08
N GLU A 112 -26.77 -0.44 12.21
CA GLU A 112 -27.93 -0.89 11.42
C GLU A 112 -29.18 -0.07 11.75
N GLN A 113 -29.41 0.29 13.02
CA GLN A 113 -30.53 1.16 13.42
C GLN A 113 -30.42 2.60 12.89
N GLU A 114 -29.23 3.20 12.84
CA GLU A 114 -29.06 4.54 12.26
C GLU A 114 -29.38 4.55 10.76
N ASP A 115 -29.00 3.50 10.03
CA ASP A 115 -29.28 3.37 8.59
C ASP A 115 -30.77 3.09 8.33
N GLU A 116 -31.45 2.28 9.15
CA GLU A 116 -32.91 2.08 9.07
C GLU A 116 -33.71 3.34 9.43
N GLU A 117 -33.29 4.11 10.44
CA GLU A 117 -33.86 5.43 10.74
C GLU A 117 -33.66 6.43 9.58
N GLU A 118 -32.52 6.37 8.89
CA GLU A 118 -32.25 7.23 7.73
C GLU A 118 -33.04 6.79 6.49
N GLU A 119 -33.28 5.49 6.32
CA GLU A 119 -34.09 4.94 5.23
C GLU A 119 -35.60 5.14 5.46
N THR A 120 -36.08 5.07 6.70
CA THR A 120 -37.48 5.39 7.05
C THR A 120 -37.79 6.89 6.99
N ARG A 121 -36.78 7.77 7.10
CA ARG A 121 -36.91 9.20 6.79
C ARG A 121 -37.08 9.48 5.29
N ARG A 122 -36.81 8.52 4.40
CA ARG A 122 -37.09 8.65 2.96
C ARG A 122 -38.56 8.31 2.70
N ASP A 123 -39.33 9.32 2.30
CA ASP A 123 -40.77 9.23 2.03
C ASP A 123 -41.13 8.03 1.14
N PRO A 124 -41.85 7.02 1.66
CA PRO A 124 -42.24 5.83 0.91
C PRO A 124 -43.22 6.11 -0.24
N SER A 125 -43.87 7.28 -0.26
CA SER A 125 -44.94 7.62 -1.20
C SER A 125 -44.46 7.97 -2.62
N LEU A 126 -43.15 8.03 -2.86
CA LEU A 126 -42.54 8.31 -4.16
C LEU A 126 -41.94 7.07 -4.85
N LYS A 127 -42.45 5.85 -4.61
CA LYS A 127 -42.01 4.64 -5.34
C LYS A 127 -42.88 4.39 -6.58
N PRO A 128 -42.49 4.81 -7.80
CA PRO A 128 -43.15 4.36 -9.02
C PRO A 128 -42.97 2.85 -9.19
N ALA A 129 -44.01 2.18 -9.68
CA ALA A 129 -44.03 0.75 -9.98
C ALA A 129 -42.76 0.35 -10.75
N LYS A 130 -42.01 -0.65 -10.25
CA LYS A 130 -40.75 -1.11 -10.87
C LYS A 130 -41.08 -1.75 -12.22
N PRO A 131 -40.73 -1.10 -13.36
CA PRO A 131 -40.72 -1.82 -14.62
C PRO A 131 -39.59 -2.84 -14.55
N THR A 132 -39.78 -4.03 -15.11
CA THR A 132 -38.69 -4.98 -15.37
C THR A 132 -37.70 -4.30 -16.33
N LYS A 133 -36.67 -3.66 -15.77
CA LYS A 133 -35.71 -2.85 -16.52
C LYS A 133 -34.81 -3.79 -17.31
N LYS A 134 -35.06 -3.91 -18.61
CA LYS A 134 -34.09 -4.43 -19.59
C LYS A 134 -32.76 -3.70 -19.36
N ALA A 135 -31.64 -4.44 -19.42
CA ALA A 135 -30.30 -3.86 -19.26
C ALA A 135 -30.15 -2.66 -20.19
N ALA A 136 -29.81 -1.50 -19.62
CA ALA A 136 -29.78 -0.25 -20.36
C ALA A 136 -28.63 -0.22 -21.38
N VAL A 137 -27.51 -0.89 -21.07
CA VAL A 137 -26.30 -0.90 -21.90
C VAL A 137 -25.51 -2.20 -21.67
N LYS A 138 -24.97 -2.81 -22.73
CA LYS A 138 -23.93 -3.85 -22.65
C LYS A 138 -22.56 -3.25 -22.95
N CYS A 139 -21.52 -3.69 -22.24
CA CYS A 139 -20.14 -3.36 -22.58
C CYS A 139 -19.75 -4.08 -23.87
N ASN A 140 -19.23 -3.33 -24.85
CA ASN A 140 -18.80 -3.90 -26.13
C ASN A 140 -17.52 -4.74 -26.00
N ASP A 141 -16.71 -4.51 -24.96
CA ASP A 141 -15.37 -5.12 -24.82
C ASP A 141 -15.42 -6.48 -24.10
N CYS A 142 -16.31 -6.65 -23.12
CA CYS A 142 -16.43 -7.90 -22.34
C CYS A 142 -17.84 -8.47 -22.27
N SER A 143 -18.80 -7.88 -23.00
CA SER A 143 -20.22 -8.28 -23.01
C SER A 143 -20.98 -8.18 -21.68
N SER A 144 -20.36 -7.64 -20.62
CA SER A 144 -21.03 -7.42 -19.32
C SER A 144 -22.21 -6.47 -19.45
N SER A 145 -23.33 -6.79 -18.80
CA SER A 145 -24.60 -6.05 -18.92
C SER A 145 -24.84 -5.18 -17.69
N PHE A 146 -25.23 -3.91 -17.91
CA PHE A 146 -25.39 -2.94 -16.83
C PHE A 146 -26.81 -2.38 -16.78
N GLN A 147 -27.36 -2.32 -15.57
CA GLN A 147 -28.68 -1.77 -15.31
C GLN A 147 -28.66 -0.24 -15.11
N THR A 148 -27.50 0.34 -14.81
CA THR A 148 -27.33 1.78 -14.61
C THR A 148 -26.15 2.32 -15.41
N LEU A 149 -26.29 3.53 -15.95
CA LEU A 149 -25.22 4.20 -16.69
C LEU A 149 -23.98 4.43 -15.79
N GLN A 150 -24.17 4.69 -14.49
CA GLN A 150 -23.06 4.87 -13.55
C GLN A 150 -22.30 3.56 -13.23
N GLY A 151 -23.00 2.41 -13.21
CA GLY A 151 -22.37 1.09 -13.14
C GLY A 151 -21.59 0.76 -14.42
N TYR A 152 -22.18 1.05 -15.58
CA TYR A 152 -21.51 0.96 -16.88
C TYR A 152 -20.28 1.86 -16.96
N ILE A 153 -20.36 3.11 -16.50
CA ILE A 153 -19.22 4.06 -16.49
C ILE A 153 -18.14 3.60 -15.52
N LYS A 154 -18.44 3.14 -14.30
CA LYS A 154 -17.42 2.58 -13.38
C LYS A 154 -16.73 1.35 -13.97
N HIS A 155 -17.49 0.47 -14.62
CA HIS A 155 -16.95 -0.68 -15.32
C HIS A 155 -16.13 -0.30 -16.56
N ARG A 156 -16.59 0.67 -17.35
CA ARG A 156 -15.84 1.28 -18.45
C ARG A 156 -14.66 2.13 -17.98
N VAL A 157 -14.60 2.55 -16.72
CA VAL A 157 -13.41 3.10 -16.08
C VAL A 157 -12.47 1.96 -15.67
N GLY A 158 -12.96 0.74 -15.39
CA GLY A 158 -12.13 -0.46 -15.27
C GLY A 158 -11.51 -0.90 -16.61
N HIS A 159 -12.31 -0.95 -17.69
CA HIS A 159 -11.80 -1.15 -19.05
C HIS A 159 -11.01 0.03 -19.56
N GLY A 160 -11.42 1.25 -19.22
CA GLY A 160 -10.73 2.48 -19.54
C GLY A 160 -9.43 2.61 -18.76
N MET A 161 -9.34 2.03 -17.56
CA MET A 161 -8.08 1.84 -16.86
C MET A 161 -7.25 0.81 -17.58
N ILE A 162 -7.74 -0.38 -17.95
CA ILE A 162 -7.00 -1.44 -18.68
C ILE A 162 -6.55 -0.99 -20.10
N ALA A 163 -7.40 -0.25 -20.82
CA ALA A 163 -7.17 0.30 -22.15
C ALA A 163 -6.35 1.59 -22.12
N ALA A 164 -6.40 2.36 -21.03
CA ALA A 164 -5.41 3.40 -20.73
C ALA A 164 -4.16 2.86 -20.00
N TYR A 165 -4.10 1.57 -19.63
CA TYR A 165 -3.25 1.11 -18.52
C TYR A 165 -1.81 0.94 -18.87
N LEU A 166 -1.47 0.74 -20.14
CA LEU A 166 -0.08 0.58 -20.46
C LEU A 166 0.45 1.62 -21.44
N LYS A 167 -0.33 2.18 -22.37
CA LYS A 167 0.26 3.00 -23.47
C LYS A 167 1.59 2.39 -23.93
N LEU A 168 1.63 1.04 -24.05
CA LEU A 168 2.89 0.37 -24.31
C LEU A 168 3.41 1.02 -25.58
N PRO A 169 4.69 1.45 -25.60
CA PRO A 169 5.28 1.89 -26.84
C PRO A 169 5.06 0.76 -27.83
N SER A 170 4.69 1.09 -29.07
CA SER A 170 4.52 0.05 -30.08
C SER A 170 5.80 -0.77 -30.20
N VAL A 171 5.71 -1.98 -30.77
CA VAL A 171 6.93 -2.76 -31.00
C VAL A 171 7.88 -1.97 -31.90
N GLU A 172 7.33 -1.20 -32.85
CA GLU A 172 8.04 -0.27 -33.72
C GLU A 172 8.73 0.85 -32.94
N ASP A 173 8.05 1.52 -32.00
CA ASP A 173 8.65 2.55 -31.15
C ASP A 173 9.79 1.97 -30.28
N THR A 174 9.59 0.74 -29.79
CA THR A 174 10.58 0.04 -28.98
C THR A 174 11.80 -0.37 -29.80
N ILE A 175 11.59 -0.81 -31.05
CA ILE A 175 12.66 -1.08 -32.02
C ILE A 175 13.41 0.21 -32.34
N GLN A 176 12.73 1.35 -32.50
CA GLN A 176 13.36 2.63 -32.81
C GLN A 176 14.36 3.07 -31.73
N VAL A 177 14.07 2.80 -30.45
CA VAL A 177 14.99 3.12 -29.35
C VAL A 177 16.00 2.00 -29.05
N SER A 178 15.86 0.82 -29.65
CA SER A 178 16.66 -0.37 -29.34
C SER A 178 18.16 -0.15 -29.50
N THR A 179 18.58 0.60 -30.53
CA THR A 179 19.97 0.95 -30.81
C THR A 179 20.61 1.75 -29.68
N GLU A 180 19.89 2.72 -29.10
CA GLU A 180 20.38 3.51 -27.96
C GLU A 180 20.50 2.65 -26.70
N LEU A 181 19.46 1.85 -26.42
CA LEU A 181 19.45 0.93 -25.27
C LEU A 181 20.60 -0.09 -25.38
N ALA A 182 20.79 -0.70 -26.55
CA ALA A 182 21.85 -1.66 -26.83
C ALA A 182 23.23 -1.03 -26.71
N SER A 183 23.42 0.21 -27.21
CA SER A 183 24.67 0.95 -27.06
C SER A 183 25.05 1.11 -25.58
N SER A 184 24.08 1.47 -24.73
CA SER A 184 24.30 1.58 -23.28
C SER A 184 24.67 0.23 -22.65
N VAL A 185 24.00 -0.85 -23.06
CA VAL A 185 24.25 -2.21 -22.54
C VAL A 185 25.63 -2.71 -22.95
N LEU A 186 26.00 -2.57 -24.22
CA LEU A 186 27.29 -3.04 -24.74
C LEU A 186 28.46 -2.29 -24.10
N LYS A 187 28.32 -0.96 -23.87
CA LYS A 187 29.31 -0.19 -23.10
C LYS A 187 29.45 -0.72 -21.66
N ASN A 188 28.34 -1.05 -21.01
CA ASN A 188 28.36 -1.61 -19.66
C ASN A 188 29.05 -2.98 -19.65
N ILE A 189 28.77 -3.86 -20.61
CA ILE A 189 29.40 -5.18 -20.71
C ILE A 189 30.91 -5.04 -20.99
N GLY A 190 31.28 -4.19 -21.97
CA GLY A 190 32.66 -3.96 -22.36
C GLY A 190 33.54 -3.34 -21.27
N THR A 191 32.94 -2.63 -20.31
CA THR A 191 33.64 -2.03 -19.16
C THR A 191 33.47 -2.81 -17.85
N SER A 192 32.56 -3.78 -17.80
CA SER A 192 32.32 -4.55 -16.58
C SER A 192 33.49 -5.46 -16.26
N VAL A 193 33.84 -5.53 -14.98
CA VAL A 193 34.82 -6.48 -14.45
C VAL A 193 34.12 -7.84 -14.34
N LEU A 194 33.93 -8.52 -15.47
CA LEU A 194 33.53 -9.93 -15.45
C LEU A 194 34.67 -10.72 -14.80
N SER A 195 34.32 -11.63 -13.88
CA SER A 195 35.27 -12.56 -13.28
C SER A 195 35.18 -13.90 -14.01
N GLY A 196 36.34 -14.51 -14.30
CA GLY A 196 36.43 -15.81 -14.98
C GLY A 196 37.20 -15.75 -16.30
N GLY A 197 37.47 -16.93 -16.86
CA GLY A 197 38.37 -17.09 -18.02
C GLY A 197 37.90 -16.39 -19.30
N PHE A 198 36.59 -16.39 -19.58
CA PHE A 198 36.02 -15.83 -20.81
C PHE A 198 35.70 -14.32 -20.75
N ALA A 199 36.02 -13.67 -19.62
CA ALA A 199 35.69 -12.25 -19.41
C ALA A 199 36.28 -11.32 -20.48
N PRO A 200 37.58 -11.41 -20.83
CA PRO A 200 38.18 -10.56 -21.86
C PRO A 200 37.52 -10.71 -23.23
N GLU A 201 37.19 -11.94 -23.63
CA GLU A 201 36.59 -12.26 -24.91
C GLU A 201 35.14 -11.76 -25.00
N VAL A 202 34.37 -11.85 -23.91
CA VAL A 202 33.02 -11.28 -23.83
C VAL A 202 33.07 -9.76 -23.92
N SER A 203 34.01 -9.10 -23.23
CA SER A 203 34.19 -7.65 -23.32
C SER A 203 34.64 -7.21 -24.72
N LEU A 204 35.55 -7.96 -25.35
CA LEU A 204 35.97 -7.71 -26.73
C LEU A 204 34.79 -7.85 -27.70
N THR A 205 34.01 -8.92 -27.57
CA THR A 205 32.81 -9.16 -28.38
C THR A 205 31.80 -8.02 -28.25
N ALA A 206 31.55 -7.54 -27.02
CA ALA A 206 30.66 -6.41 -26.79
C ALA A 206 31.15 -5.12 -27.47
N ASN A 207 32.46 -4.86 -27.44
CA ASN A 207 33.05 -3.70 -28.11
C ASN A 207 33.01 -3.82 -29.64
N THR A 208 33.23 -5.01 -30.19
CA THR A 208 33.10 -5.28 -31.63
C THR A 208 31.68 -5.00 -32.11
N ILE A 209 30.67 -5.51 -31.39
CA ILE A 209 29.26 -5.28 -31.74
C ILE A 209 28.88 -3.81 -31.56
N LEU A 210 29.39 -3.13 -30.52
CA LEU A 210 29.17 -1.70 -30.30
C LEU A 210 29.72 -0.85 -31.47
N ASN A 211 30.90 -1.18 -31.98
CA ASN A 211 31.50 -0.48 -33.12
C ASN A 211 30.73 -0.74 -34.43
N SER A 212 30.06 -1.90 -34.52
CA SER A 212 29.23 -2.30 -35.66
C SER A 212 27.74 -2.03 -35.44
N ILE A 213 27.35 -1.24 -34.45
CA ILE A 213 25.93 -1.17 -34.04
C ILE A 213 24.99 -0.64 -35.14
N GLN A 214 25.52 0.08 -36.12
CA GLN A 214 24.76 0.61 -37.26
C GLN A 214 24.70 -0.34 -38.47
N THR A 215 25.36 -1.51 -38.42
CA THR A 215 25.31 -2.47 -39.53
C THR A 215 23.95 -3.16 -39.59
N GLU A 216 23.54 -3.59 -40.79
CA GLU A 216 22.26 -4.25 -41.02
C GLU A 216 22.09 -5.51 -40.17
N SER A 217 23.15 -6.32 -40.04
CA SER A 217 23.13 -7.53 -39.22
C SER A 217 22.86 -7.24 -37.74
N VAL A 218 23.47 -6.20 -37.16
CA VAL A 218 23.21 -5.83 -35.76
C VAL A 218 21.82 -5.24 -35.60
N GLN A 219 21.33 -4.44 -36.55
CA GLN A 219 19.97 -3.92 -36.51
C GLN A 219 18.91 -5.03 -36.61
N LEU A 220 19.14 -6.04 -37.45
CA LEU A 220 18.28 -7.22 -37.55
C LEU A 220 18.29 -8.04 -36.25
N PHE A 221 19.47 -8.23 -35.65
CA PHE A 221 19.61 -8.85 -34.34
C PHE A 221 18.81 -8.11 -33.26
N LEU A 222 18.97 -6.78 -33.15
CA LEU A 222 18.26 -5.97 -32.16
C LEU A 222 16.75 -6.01 -32.38
N LYS A 223 16.29 -5.98 -33.64
CA LYS A 223 14.88 -6.14 -33.99
C LYS A 223 14.33 -7.46 -33.47
N HIS A 224 15.00 -8.59 -33.75
CA HIS A 224 14.55 -9.90 -33.29
C HIS A 224 14.53 -10.04 -31.76
N VAL A 225 15.55 -9.53 -31.06
CA VAL A 225 15.57 -9.50 -29.59
C VAL A 225 14.42 -8.64 -29.05
N CYS A 226 14.22 -7.45 -29.61
CA CYS A 226 13.11 -6.57 -29.22
C CYS A 226 11.74 -7.22 -29.44
N GLU A 227 11.49 -7.81 -30.60
CA GLU A 227 10.22 -8.47 -30.91
C GLU A 227 9.98 -9.66 -29.97
N GLY A 228 10.98 -10.51 -29.76
CA GLY A 228 10.89 -11.67 -28.86
C GLY A 228 10.59 -11.26 -27.43
N LEU A 229 11.34 -10.28 -26.91
CA LEU A 229 11.11 -9.72 -25.57
C LEU A 229 9.77 -8.97 -25.49
N TYR A 230 9.36 -8.25 -26.52
CA TYR A 230 8.10 -7.50 -26.52
C TYR A 230 6.88 -8.44 -26.52
N GLN A 231 6.99 -9.58 -27.19
CA GLN A 231 5.97 -10.63 -27.14
C GLN A 231 5.79 -11.17 -25.70
N THR A 232 6.84 -11.23 -24.88
CA THR A 232 6.70 -11.63 -23.47
C THR A 232 5.82 -10.67 -22.67
N PHE A 233 5.82 -9.37 -22.99
CA PHE A 233 4.93 -8.38 -22.39
C PHE A 233 3.47 -8.48 -22.85
N THR A 234 3.22 -8.99 -24.06
CA THR A 234 1.90 -8.92 -24.68
C THR A 234 1.15 -10.25 -24.70
N LYS A 235 1.86 -11.37 -24.53
CA LYS A 235 1.28 -12.73 -24.57
C LYS A 235 0.38 -13.03 -23.38
N ASN A 236 0.75 -12.59 -22.17
CA ASN A 236 -0.04 -12.78 -20.95
C ASN A 236 -0.74 -11.46 -20.59
N LYS A 237 -1.92 -11.20 -21.19
CA LYS A 237 -2.64 -9.91 -21.08
C LYS A 237 -3.23 -9.60 -19.68
N GLU A 238 -2.83 -10.32 -18.65
CA GLU A 238 -3.41 -10.28 -17.30
C GLU A 238 -2.53 -9.58 -16.27
N PHE A 239 -1.60 -8.72 -16.70
CA PHE A 239 -0.76 -7.98 -15.76
C PHE A 239 -1.58 -6.86 -15.10
N LEU A 240 -1.95 -7.07 -13.83
CA LEU A 240 -2.61 -6.05 -13.03
C LEU A 240 -1.61 -5.01 -12.49
N PHE A 241 -0.31 -5.34 -12.37
CA PHE A 241 0.71 -4.46 -11.79
C PHE A 241 2.07 -4.49 -12.50
N PRO A 242 2.88 -3.43 -12.38
CA PRO A 242 4.26 -3.41 -12.85
C PRO A 242 5.15 -4.51 -12.24
N ALA A 243 4.89 -4.93 -10.99
CA ALA A 243 5.66 -6.00 -10.36
C ALA A 243 5.37 -7.38 -11.00
N ASP A 244 4.09 -7.70 -11.23
CA ASP A 244 3.69 -8.92 -11.93
C ASP A 244 4.21 -8.90 -13.39
N LEU A 245 4.13 -7.74 -14.04
CA LEU A 245 4.74 -7.49 -15.34
C LEU A 245 6.25 -7.79 -15.31
N CYS A 246 6.99 -7.31 -14.31
CA CYS A 246 8.42 -7.60 -14.17
C CYS A 246 8.67 -9.10 -14.00
N VAL A 247 7.95 -9.77 -13.10
CA VAL A 247 8.15 -11.20 -12.81
C VAL A 247 7.88 -12.05 -14.06
N GLU A 248 6.76 -11.80 -14.73
CA GLU A 248 6.36 -12.53 -15.91
C GLU A 248 7.21 -12.18 -17.13
N TYR A 249 7.68 -10.94 -17.22
CA TYR A 249 8.69 -10.53 -18.19
C TYR A 249 9.99 -11.30 -18.00
N TYR A 250 10.53 -11.40 -16.78
CA TYR A 250 11.76 -12.16 -16.55
C TYR A 250 11.60 -13.67 -16.77
N LYS A 251 10.43 -14.23 -16.44
CA LYS A 251 10.09 -15.62 -16.83
C LYS A 251 10.10 -15.76 -18.36
N GLY A 252 9.48 -14.83 -19.07
CA GLY A 252 9.47 -14.78 -20.52
C GLY A 252 10.87 -14.63 -21.13
N VAL A 253 11.72 -13.77 -20.57
CA VAL A 253 13.13 -13.60 -20.95
C VAL A 253 13.90 -14.91 -20.78
N SER A 254 13.69 -15.62 -19.67
CA SER A 254 14.31 -16.92 -19.42
C SER A 254 13.86 -17.99 -20.42
N ILE A 255 12.56 -18.00 -20.77
CA ILE A 255 12.01 -18.91 -21.79
C ILE A 255 12.60 -18.58 -23.17
N TYR A 256 12.65 -17.30 -23.53
CA TYR A 256 13.24 -16.82 -24.79
C TYR A 256 14.72 -17.22 -24.91
N LEU A 257 15.51 -17.02 -23.85
CA LEU A 257 16.91 -17.44 -23.80
C LEU A 257 17.11 -18.96 -23.91
N SER A 258 16.12 -19.73 -23.46
CA SER A 258 16.16 -21.20 -23.50
C SER A 258 15.62 -21.77 -24.82
N ASN A 259 15.04 -20.94 -25.69
CA ASN A 259 14.51 -21.35 -26.99
C ASN A 259 15.66 -21.56 -27.99
N LEU A 260 15.98 -22.81 -28.28
CA LEU A 260 17.09 -23.19 -29.17
C LEU A 260 16.96 -22.59 -30.59
N PRO A 261 15.81 -22.69 -31.28
CA PRO A 261 15.58 -22.00 -32.56
C PRO A 261 15.89 -20.50 -32.54
N ASP A 262 15.35 -19.77 -31.56
CA ASP A 262 15.54 -18.31 -31.47
C ASP A 262 17.02 -17.99 -31.25
N ARG A 263 17.69 -18.74 -30.37
CA ARG A 263 19.12 -18.56 -30.09
C ARG A 263 20.00 -18.89 -31.29
N SER A 264 19.70 -19.95 -32.04
CA SER A 264 20.44 -20.28 -33.27
C SER A 264 20.28 -19.17 -34.31
N LEU A 265 19.08 -18.61 -34.46
CA LEU A 265 18.85 -17.47 -35.35
C LEU A 265 19.68 -16.24 -34.93
N LEU A 266 19.71 -15.91 -33.64
CA LEU A 266 20.52 -14.79 -33.14
C LEU A 266 22.02 -14.98 -33.39
N LEU A 267 22.52 -16.21 -33.22
CA LEU A 267 23.92 -16.55 -33.49
C LEU A 267 24.25 -16.48 -34.98
N ASP A 268 23.35 -16.95 -35.84
CA ASP A 268 23.51 -16.90 -37.30
C ASP A 268 23.59 -15.45 -37.81
N VAL A 269 22.70 -14.58 -37.32
CA VAL A 269 22.67 -13.15 -37.67
C VAL A 269 23.95 -12.42 -37.25
N LEU A 270 24.59 -12.85 -36.16
CA LEU A 270 25.83 -12.24 -35.65
C LEU A 270 27.09 -13.03 -36.00
N SER A 271 27.01 -14.04 -36.88
CA SER A 271 28.11 -14.98 -37.15
C SER A 271 29.42 -14.30 -37.55
N ASP A 272 29.36 -13.21 -38.33
CA ASP A 272 30.54 -12.43 -38.75
C ASP A 272 31.18 -11.59 -37.63
N LEU A 273 30.48 -11.36 -36.51
CA LEU A 273 30.89 -10.49 -35.42
C LEU A 273 31.23 -11.26 -34.13
N LEU A 274 30.85 -12.52 -34.07
CA LEU A 274 31.03 -13.38 -32.90
C LEU A 274 32.34 -14.19 -33.02
N PRO A 275 32.99 -14.51 -31.89
CA PRO A 275 34.12 -15.42 -31.89
C PRO A 275 33.68 -16.86 -32.21
N ASP A 276 34.59 -17.69 -32.71
CA ASP A 276 34.32 -19.12 -32.98
C ASP A 276 33.96 -19.93 -31.72
N SER A 277 34.28 -19.41 -30.53
CA SER A 277 34.03 -20.08 -29.26
C SER A 277 32.55 -20.00 -28.87
N SER A 278 31.83 -21.10 -29.05
CA SER A 278 30.41 -21.22 -28.69
C SER A 278 30.10 -20.80 -27.26
N ASP A 279 30.97 -21.10 -26.29
CA ASP A 279 30.81 -20.71 -24.89
C ASP A 279 30.83 -19.19 -24.68
N VAL A 280 31.72 -18.48 -25.37
CA VAL A 280 31.82 -17.02 -25.30
C VAL A 280 30.55 -16.40 -25.87
N CYS A 281 30.07 -16.91 -27.02
CA CYS A 281 28.83 -16.45 -27.65
C CYS A 281 27.62 -16.64 -26.74
N ASN A 282 27.54 -17.78 -26.05
CA ASN A 282 26.45 -18.11 -25.15
C ASN A 282 26.45 -17.22 -23.90
N ILE A 283 27.62 -17.01 -23.31
CA ILE A 283 27.78 -16.12 -22.15
C ILE A 283 27.46 -14.68 -22.54
N PHE A 284 27.96 -14.22 -23.68
CA PHE A 284 27.67 -12.90 -24.22
C PHE A 284 26.16 -12.71 -24.44
N LEU A 285 25.49 -13.63 -25.13
CA LEU A 285 24.04 -13.55 -25.39
C LEU A 285 23.23 -13.51 -24.10
N GLY A 286 23.53 -14.40 -23.14
CA GLY A 286 22.86 -14.44 -21.85
C GLY A 286 23.00 -13.12 -21.09
N LYS A 287 24.23 -12.57 -21.05
CA LYS A 287 24.51 -11.29 -20.37
C LYS A 287 23.87 -10.11 -21.10
N PHE A 288 23.96 -10.05 -22.42
CA PHE A 288 23.37 -9.00 -23.24
C PHE A 288 21.85 -8.98 -23.10
N ILE A 289 21.17 -10.11 -23.31
CA ILE A 289 19.70 -10.19 -23.24
C ILE A 289 19.22 -9.85 -21.83
N HIS A 290 19.90 -10.30 -20.79
CA HIS A 290 19.55 -9.93 -19.41
C HIS A 290 19.63 -8.40 -19.19
N GLU A 291 20.78 -7.77 -19.48
CA GLU A 291 20.97 -6.32 -19.31
C GLU A 291 20.04 -5.50 -20.22
N PHE A 292 19.86 -5.94 -21.47
CA PHE A 292 18.97 -5.31 -22.44
C PHE A 292 17.51 -5.41 -22.02
N SER A 293 17.09 -6.56 -21.48
CA SER A 293 15.73 -6.74 -20.96
C SER A 293 15.44 -5.76 -19.81
N ASN A 294 16.41 -5.53 -18.92
CA ASN A 294 16.28 -4.54 -17.84
C ASN A 294 16.08 -3.11 -18.39
N LYS A 295 16.85 -2.73 -19.42
CA LYS A 295 16.72 -1.42 -20.05
C LYS A 295 15.41 -1.26 -20.81
N MET A 296 14.98 -2.30 -21.52
CA MET A 296 13.73 -2.32 -22.26
C MET A 296 12.53 -2.25 -21.32
N LEU A 297 12.52 -3.03 -20.23
CA LEU A 297 11.51 -2.96 -19.16
C LEU A 297 11.45 -1.56 -18.55
N ALA A 298 12.60 -0.94 -18.28
CA ALA A 298 12.66 0.44 -17.77
C ALA A 298 12.11 1.46 -18.78
N TYR A 299 12.42 1.31 -20.07
CA TYR A 299 11.87 2.13 -21.15
C TYR A 299 10.34 1.98 -21.23
N VAL A 300 9.84 0.75 -21.32
CA VAL A 300 8.40 0.44 -21.35
C VAL A 300 7.70 1.02 -20.11
N CYS A 301 8.25 0.80 -18.91
CA CYS A 301 7.74 1.37 -17.67
C CYS A 301 7.72 2.91 -17.69
N ARG A 302 8.70 3.56 -18.34
CA ARG A 302 8.74 5.02 -18.49
C ARG A 302 7.69 5.50 -19.49
N SER A 303 7.53 4.82 -20.62
CA SER A 303 6.53 5.13 -21.64
C SER A 303 5.10 4.98 -21.10
N ILE A 304 4.84 3.95 -20.29
CA ILE A 304 3.57 3.77 -19.56
C ILE A 304 3.26 5.00 -18.68
N ARG A 305 4.28 5.60 -18.07
CA ARG A 305 4.12 6.68 -17.09
C ARG A 305 3.96 8.08 -17.69
N CYS A 306 4.27 8.27 -18.97
CA CYS A 306 4.37 9.59 -19.58
C CYS A 306 3.24 9.86 -20.57
N GLU A 307 2.20 10.57 -20.13
CA GLU A 307 1.56 11.57 -21.00
C GLU A 307 2.24 12.90 -20.65
N ASN A 308 3.08 13.42 -21.56
CA ASN A 308 3.72 14.73 -21.52
C ASN A 308 4.70 15.00 -20.36
N ILE A 309 5.84 14.31 -20.32
CA ILE A 309 7.06 14.89 -19.72
C ILE A 309 7.94 15.39 -20.86
N GLU A 310 7.61 16.55 -21.40
CA GLU A 310 8.57 17.37 -22.13
C GLU A 310 9.76 17.66 -21.18
N THR A 311 10.90 17.04 -21.46
CA THR A 311 12.28 17.59 -21.49
C THR A 311 12.72 18.66 -20.47
N GLY A 312 12.09 18.79 -19.31
CA GLY A 312 12.56 19.63 -18.22
C GLY A 312 13.38 18.82 -17.22
N THR A 313 14.69 18.71 -17.43
CA THR A 313 15.69 18.27 -16.44
C THR A 313 15.81 19.24 -15.26
N GLN A 314 14.69 19.60 -14.63
CA GLN A 314 14.74 20.09 -13.26
C GLN A 314 15.01 18.90 -12.36
N SER A 315 16.06 18.99 -11.55
CA SER A 315 16.44 17.90 -10.66
C SER A 315 15.24 17.56 -9.77
N LEU A 316 15.10 16.28 -9.38
CA LEU A 316 14.06 15.83 -8.47
C LEU A 316 13.97 16.75 -7.24
N HIS A 317 15.11 17.28 -6.79
CA HIS A 317 15.21 18.19 -5.66
C HIS A 317 14.50 19.54 -5.83
N GLU A 318 14.28 20.00 -7.07
CA GLU A 318 13.64 21.29 -7.39
C GLU A 318 12.11 21.18 -7.49
N ARG A 319 11.56 19.97 -7.69
CA ARG A 319 10.10 19.75 -7.88
C ARG A 319 9.32 19.50 -6.60
N TYR A 320 9.98 19.06 -5.53
CA TYR A 320 9.32 18.56 -4.33
C TYR A 320 9.49 19.49 -3.13
N ALA A 321 8.42 19.69 -2.37
CA ALA A 321 8.48 20.41 -1.10
C ALA A 321 9.07 19.47 -0.05
N THR A 322 10.33 19.69 0.34
CA THR A 322 10.85 19.06 1.55
C THR A 322 10.20 19.70 2.77
N THR A 323 9.10 19.10 3.25
CA THR A 323 8.68 19.30 4.64
C THR A 323 9.86 18.88 5.54
N LYS A 324 10.43 19.84 6.28
CA LYS A 324 11.68 19.67 7.06
C LYS A 324 11.57 18.71 8.26
N GLN A 325 10.40 18.12 8.52
CA GLN A 325 10.24 17.15 9.60
C GLN A 325 11.23 16.00 9.39
N SER A 326 11.83 15.43 10.44
CA SER A 326 12.61 14.20 10.26
C SER A 326 11.66 13.00 10.23
N THR A 327 11.88 12.04 9.33
CA THR A 327 11.13 10.76 9.32
C THR A 327 11.46 9.88 10.52
N ASP A 328 12.60 10.12 11.16
CA ASP A 328 13.02 9.36 12.35
C ASP A 328 12.49 9.96 13.65
N SER A 329 11.89 11.16 13.59
CA SER A 329 11.38 11.85 14.76
C SER A 329 10.20 11.11 15.42
N LEU A 330 10.13 11.20 16.76
CA LEU A 330 9.00 10.69 17.53
C LEU A 330 7.67 11.25 17.02
N ASP A 331 7.60 12.56 16.76
CA ASP A 331 6.42 13.22 16.20
C ASP A 331 5.99 12.58 14.86
N PHE A 332 6.94 12.23 13.98
CA PHE A 332 6.62 11.55 12.73
C PHE A 332 6.02 10.17 12.96
N LYS A 333 6.62 9.37 13.83
CA LYS A 333 6.13 8.02 14.16
C LYS A 333 4.75 8.07 14.83
N GLN A 334 4.54 8.98 15.78
CA GLN A 334 3.22 9.24 16.38
C GLN A 334 2.18 9.63 15.33
N ASN A 335 2.56 10.47 14.36
CA ASN A 335 1.66 10.83 13.25
C ASN A 335 1.30 9.60 12.40
N MET A 336 2.27 8.72 12.13
CA MET A 336 2.03 7.51 11.35
C MET A 336 1.14 6.51 12.08
N HIS A 337 1.24 6.42 13.41
CA HIS A 337 0.31 5.63 14.22
C HIS A 337 -1.13 6.13 14.07
N PHE A 338 -1.36 7.44 14.21
CA PHE A 338 -2.68 8.05 14.06
C PHE A 338 -3.25 7.86 12.65
N ILE A 339 -2.45 8.14 11.60
CA ILE A 339 -2.86 7.98 10.20
C ILE A 339 -3.18 6.52 9.92
N GLY A 340 -2.34 5.60 10.39
CA GLY A 340 -2.54 4.16 10.22
C GLY A 340 -3.85 3.70 10.85
N GLY A 341 -4.11 4.08 12.10
CA GLY A 341 -5.37 3.78 12.79
C GLY A 341 -6.60 4.32 12.05
N SER A 342 -6.53 5.55 11.54
CA SER A 342 -7.62 6.15 10.75
C SER A 342 -7.85 5.40 9.42
N ASN A 343 -6.78 5.03 8.71
CA ASN A 343 -6.86 4.34 7.43
C ASN A 343 -7.41 2.92 7.59
N VAL A 344 -6.88 2.16 8.56
CA VAL A 344 -7.34 0.81 8.88
C VAL A 344 -8.82 0.83 9.25
N LYS A 345 -9.26 1.81 10.06
CA LYS A 345 -10.67 2.00 10.39
C LYS A 345 -11.56 2.25 9.18
N SER A 346 -11.11 3.08 8.23
CA SER A 346 -11.86 3.37 7.00
C SER A 346 -12.09 2.09 6.17
N ILE A 347 -11.05 1.27 6.04
CA ILE A 347 -11.10 0.02 5.29
C ILE A 347 -11.93 -1.02 6.04
N LEU A 348 -11.76 -1.15 7.35
CA LEU A 348 -12.54 -2.07 8.18
C LEU A 348 -14.04 -1.80 8.06
N ARG A 349 -14.47 -0.52 8.09
CA ARG A 349 -15.88 -0.16 7.84
C ARG A 349 -16.37 -0.58 6.46
N THR A 350 -15.53 -0.44 5.44
CA THR A 350 -15.87 -0.86 4.08
C THR A 350 -15.99 -2.38 3.98
N ALA A 351 -15.11 -3.10 4.68
CA ALA A 351 -15.09 -4.55 4.75
C ALA A 351 -16.31 -5.10 5.49
N LEU A 352 -16.68 -4.50 6.64
CA LEU A 352 -17.84 -4.89 7.43
C LEU A 352 -19.15 -4.76 6.63
N ARG A 353 -19.31 -3.72 5.82
CA ARG A 353 -20.46 -3.57 4.90
C ARG A 353 -20.53 -4.63 3.80
N LYS A 354 -19.43 -5.34 3.57
CA LYS A 354 -19.28 -6.38 2.54
C LYS A 354 -19.00 -7.76 3.16
N LYS A 355 -19.27 -7.96 4.46
CA LYS A 355 -18.92 -9.16 5.23
C LYS A 355 -19.43 -10.47 4.63
N ASN A 356 -20.51 -10.42 3.84
CA ASN A 356 -21.10 -11.59 3.17
C ASN A 356 -20.21 -12.18 2.06
N SER A 357 -19.15 -11.47 1.66
CA SER A 357 -18.13 -11.99 0.75
C SER A 357 -17.00 -12.62 1.56
N GLY A 358 -16.67 -13.89 1.27
CA GLY A 358 -15.56 -14.59 1.94
C GLY A 358 -14.22 -13.86 1.84
N GLU A 359 -13.98 -13.10 0.77
CA GLU A 359 -12.81 -12.22 0.61
C GLU A 359 -12.77 -11.14 1.71
N TRP A 360 -13.88 -10.42 1.91
CA TRP A 360 -13.93 -9.36 2.90
C TRP A 360 -13.93 -9.89 4.34
N ALA A 361 -14.49 -11.08 4.59
CA ALA A 361 -14.37 -11.76 5.88
C ALA A 361 -12.90 -12.04 6.25
N ARG A 362 -12.10 -12.56 5.31
CA ARG A 362 -10.66 -12.77 5.51
C ARG A 362 -9.89 -11.46 5.71
N VAL A 363 -10.25 -10.40 4.98
CA VAL A 363 -9.64 -9.07 5.18
C VAL A 363 -9.96 -8.52 6.58
N ILE A 364 -11.20 -8.65 7.06
CA ILE A 364 -11.59 -8.27 8.43
C ILE A 364 -10.73 -9.03 9.44
N GLN A 365 -10.60 -10.35 9.27
CA GLN A 365 -9.80 -11.18 10.17
C GLN A 365 -8.33 -10.76 10.17
N THR A 366 -7.76 -10.50 8.98
CA THR A 366 -6.37 -10.05 8.83
C THR A 366 -6.16 -8.70 9.52
N ILE A 367 -7.10 -7.76 9.39
CA ILE A 367 -7.04 -6.48 10.10
C ILE A 367 -7.03 -6.70 11.61
N ARG A 368 -7.95 -7.51 12.14
CA ARG A 368 -8.06 -7.78 13.58
C ARG A 368 -6.80 -8.43 14.15
N ASN A 369 -6.28 -9.46 13.48
CA ASN A 369 -5.15 -10.24 13.99
C ASN A 369 -3.80 -9.53 13.85
N ASN A 370 -3.60 -8.81 12.74
CA ASN A 370 -2.26 -8.34 12.37
C ASN A 370 -2.11 -6.82 12.44
N PHE A 371 -3.19 -6.05 12.21
CA PHE A 371 -3.12 -4.58 12.15
C PHE A 371 -3.50 -3.89 13.45
N LEU A 372 -4.41 -4.46 14.24
CA LEU A 372 -4.91 -3.84 15.47
C LEU A 372 -4.17 -4.39 16.67
N VAL A 373 -4.03 -3.59 17.73
CA VAL A 373 -3.56 -4.12 19.03
C VAL A 373 -4.58 -5.14 19.55
N SER A 374 -4.12 -6.35 19.82
CA SER A 374 -4.89 -7.51 20.25
C SER A 374 -4.00 -8.45 21.06
N GLU A 375 -4.54 -9.55 21.60
CA GLU A 375 -3.75 -10.59 22.28
C GLU A 375 -2.67 -11.20 21.37
N LEU A 376 -2.88 -11.19 20.06
CA LEU A 376 -1.99 -11.79 19.07
C LEU A 376 -0.92 -10.83 18.54
N SER A 377 -0.98 -9.55 18.91
CA SER A 377 -0.18 -8.51 18.28
C SER A 377 0.26 -7.44 19.28
N ASN A 378 1.57 -7.24 19.35
CA ASN A 378 2.16 -6.31 20.31
C ASN A 378 1.73 -4.86 20.06
N ALA A 379 1.36 -4.17 21.13
CA ALA A 379 1.20 -2.73 21.10
C ALA A 379 2.56 -2.05 20.87
N PRO A 380 2.61 -0.93 20.12
CA PRO A 380 3.78 -0.06 20.10
C PRO A 380 4.11 0.47 21.50
N ALA A 381 5.34 0.97 21.67
CA ALA A 381 5.74 1.68 22.88
C ALA A 381 4.76 2.85 23.19
N ALA A 382 4.51 3.10 24.48
CA ALA A 382 3.47 4.03 24.92
C ALA A 382 3.69 5.47 24.41
N ASP A 383 4.94 5.90 24.31
CA ASP A 383 5.34 7.18 23.73
C ASP A 383 4.99 7.28 22.24
N LEU A 384 5.10 6.21 21.46
CA LEU A 384 4.68 6.18 20.05
C LEU A 384 3.16 6.30 19.87
N MET A 385 2.38 5.95 20.89
CA MET A 385 0.92 6.03 20.87
C MET A 385 0.35 7.30 21.54
N GLU A 386 1.15 8.01 22.33
CA GLU A 386 0.72 9.12 23.20
C GLU A 386 -0.19 10.13 22.46
N TRP A 387 0.21 10.53 21.26
CA TRP A 387 -0.57 11.49 20.46
C TRP A 387 -1.94 10.95 20.03
N THR A 388 -1.97 9.68 19.62
CA THR A 388 -3.19 8.99 19.21
C THR A 388 -4.14 8.88 20.39
N LEU A 389 -3.64 8.47 21.56
CA LEU A 389 -4.43 8.36 22.78
C LEU A 389 -5.01 9.70 23.23
N ARG A 390 -4.24 10.79 23.10
CA ARG A 390 -4.70 12.15 23.44
C ARG A 390 -5.80 12.67 22.52
N LEU A 391 -5.75 12.33 21.23
CA LEU A 391 -6.73 12.78 20.24
C LEU A 391 -7.94 11.85 20.12
N ASP A 392 -7.81 10.62 20.60
CA ASP A 392 -8.87 9.63 20.52
C ASP A 392 -10.07 10.06 21.37
N ARG A 393 -11.26 10.02 20.75
CA ARG A 393 -12.56 10.26 21.40
C ARG A 393 -13.31 8.95 21.57
N GLY A 394 -12.58 7.86 21.82
CA GLY A 394 -13.07 6.49 21.96
C GLY A 394 -13.44 5.80 20.64
N LYS A 395 -12.90 6.25 19.49
CA LYS A 395 -13.26 5.69 18.18
C LYS A 395 -12.05 5.42 17.29
N LEU A 396 -10.85 5.85 17.65
CA LEU A 396 -9.66 5.66 16.82
C LEU A 396 -9.08 4.28 17.09
N LEU A 397 -8.79 3.54 16.02
CA LEU A 397 -8.19 2.21 16.16
C LEU A 397 -6.71 2.36 16.49
N LYS A 398 -6.24 1.58 17.47
CA LYS A 398 -4.84 1.48 17.86
C LYS A 398 -4.22 0.36 17.02
N ILE A 399 -3.12 0.66 16.34
CA ILE A 399 -2.49 -0.31 15.44
C ILE A 399 -1.35 -1.03 16.15
N SER A 400 -1.07 -2.26 15.73
CA SER A 400 0.04 -3.07 16.23
C SER A 400 1.40 -2.43 15.91
N ASP A 401 2.46 -2.85 16.61
CA ASP A 401 3.82 -2.36 16.36
C ASP A 401 4.27 -2.62 14.91
N ILE A 402 4.01 -3.81 14.38
CA ILE A 402 4.34 -4.16 13.00
C ILE A 402 3.57 -3.31 11.98
N ALA A 403 2.29 -3.02 12.24
CA ALA A 403 1.51 -2.11 11.40
C ALA A 403 2.05 -0.67 11.48
N LEU A 404 2.49 -0.22 12.65
CA LEU A 404 3.16 1.07 12.79
C LEU A 404 4.45 1.12 11.97
N GLN A 405 5.30 0.08 12.03
CA GLN A 405 6.52 -0.01 11.22
C GLN A 405 6.20 0.10 9.71
N PHE A 406 5.14 -0.58 9.24
CA PHE A 406 4.66 -0.45 7.87
C PHE A 406 4.29 1.00 7.51
N PHE A 407 3.47 1.67 8.33
CA PHE A 407 3.07 3.05 8.05
C PHE A 407 4.23 4.06 8.15
N VAL A 408 5.20 3.84 9.04
CA VAL A 408 6.43 4.65 9.13
C VAL A 408 7.27 4.50 7.86
N LYS A 409 7.47 3.28 7.38
CA LYS A 409 8.20 3.04 6.13
C LYS A 409 7.45 3.59 4.93
N LEU A 410 6.12 3.42 4.87
CA LEU A 410 5.27 3.99 3.82
C LEU A 410 5.37 5.52 3.81
N GLY A 411 5.24 6.17 4.96
CA GLY A 411 5.39 7.62 5.08
C GLY A 411 6.79 8.10 4.66
N THR A 412 7.84 7.32 4.96
CA THR A 412 9.21 7.63 4.55
C THR A 412 9.39 7.58 3.03
N LEU A 413 8.73 6.63 2.35
CA LEU A 413 8.73 6.54 0.89
C LEU A 413 7.87 7.63 0.23
N VAL A 414 6.71 7.96 0.82
CA VAL A 414 5.75 8.92 0.27
C VAL A 414 6.24 10.36 0.40
N LYS A 415 6.91 10.68 1.50
CA LYS A 415 7.36 12.04 1.79
C LYS A 415 8.21 12.71 0.70
N PRO A 416 9.27 12.09 0.14
CA PRO A 416 10.05 12.71 -0.93
C PRO A 416 9.26 12.88 -2.24
N LEU A 417 8.07 12.28 -2.36
CA LEU A 417 7.18 12.43 -3.51
C LEU A 417 6.17 13.58 -3.33
N GLU A 418 6.20 14.31 -2.21
CA GLU A 418 5.34 15.46 -1.95
C GLU A 418 5.75 16.67 -2.80
N ARG A 419 4.91 17.06 -3.76
CA ARG A 419 5.21 18.15 -4.69
C ARG A 419 5.12 19.52 -4.02
N LEU A 420 5.75 20.53 -4.64
CA LEU A 420 5.70 21.91 -4.14
C LEU A 420 4.28 22.47 -3.97
N ASP A 421 3.30 21.98 -4.73
CA ASP A 421 1.88 22.33 -4.62
C ASP A 421 1.09 21.45 -3.61
N GLY A 422 1.74 20.47 -3.00
CA GLY A 422 1.16 19.55 -2.02
C GLY A 422 0.40 18.40 -2.66
N SER A 423 0.46 18.29 -4.00
CA SER A 423 -0.06 17.15 -4.72
C SER A 423 0.85 15.93 -4.54
N LEU A 424 0.24 14.76 -4.69
CA LEU A 424 0.89 13.46 -4.59
C LEU A 424 0.30 12.57 -5.67
N LEU A 425 1.12 12.07 -6.58
CA LEU A 425 0.68 11.13 -7.61
C LEU A 425 0.67 9.71 -7.06
N ASN A 426 -0.51 9.09 -7.03
CA ASN A 426 -0.64 7.73 -6.51
C ASN A 426 0.24 6.73 -7.29
N SER A 427 0.39 6.90 -8.61
CA SER A 427 1.25 6.05 -9.44
C SER A 427 2.73 6.09 -9.04
N GLU A 428 3.26 7.26 -8.69
CA GLU A 428 4.64 7.41 -8.18
C GLU A 428 4.79 6.70 -6.83
N VAL A 429 3.78 6.84 -5.94
CA VAL A 429 3.77 6.15 -4.64
C VAL A 429 3.75 4.63 -4.82
N PHE A 430 2.87 4.12 -5.68
CA PHE A 430 2.78 2.68 -5.95
C PHE A 430 4.07 2.12 -6.53
N ASP A 431 4.74 2.87 -7.42
CA ASP A 431 6.05 2.47 -7.94
C ASP A 431 7.12 2.40 -6.83
N CYS A 432 7.20 3.42 -5.98
CA CYS A 432 8.14 3.43 -4.86
C CYS A 432 7.88 2.29 -3.87
N VAL A 433 6.62 1.98 -3.58
CA VAL A 433 6.23 0.84 -2.75
C VAL A 433 6.61 -0.48 -3.41
N GLY A 434 6.30 -0.66 -4.70
CA GLY A 434 6.62 -1.88 -5.44
C GLY A 434 8.12 -2.18 -5.56
N LYS A 435 8.97 -1.15 -5.44
CA LYS A 435 10.44 -1.28 -5.42
C LYS A 435 11.03 -1.43 -4.02
N SER A 436 10.26 -1.23 -2.95
CA SER A 436 10.76 -1.27 -1.59
C SER A 436 10.67 -2.67 -0.99
N SER A 437 11.76 -3.45 -1.12
CA SER A 437 11.88 -4.80 -0.55
C SER A 437 11.57 -4.82 0.96
N ASP A 438 12.08 -3.84 1.71
CA ASP A 438 11.84 -3.72 3.15
C ASP A 438 10.35 -3.58 3.50
N LEU A 439 9.63 -2.71 2.79
CA LEU A 439 8.21 -2.47 3.05
C LEU A 439 7.37 -3.69 2.64
N LEU A 440 7.72 -4.32 1.52
CA LEU A 440 7.05 -5.55 1.05
C LEU A 440 7.32 -6.73 1.98
N ARG A 441 8.48 -6.79 2.65
CA ARG A 441 8.74 -7.77 3.71
C ARG A 441 7.81 -7.57 4.90
N ILE A 442 7.68 -6.35 5.42
CA ILE A 442 6.73 -6.05 6.51
C ILE A 442 5.30 -6.38 6.07
N TRP A 443 4.94 -6.08 4.81
CA TRP A 443 3.64 -6.45 4.26
C TRP A 443 3.41 -7.96 4.23
N SER A 444 4.42 -8.76 3.90
CA SER A 444 4.32 -10.22 3.86
C SER A 444 3.97 -10.82 5.23
N GLU A 445 4.41 -10.18 6.31
CA GLU A 445 4.07 -10.53 7.69
C GLU A 445 2.65 -10.05 8.03
N LEU A 446 2.29 -8.82 7.63
CA LEU A 446 0.96 -8.22 7.90
C LEU A 446 -0.19 -8.89 7.14
N LYS A 447 0.03 -9.37 5.91
CA LYS A 447 -1.05 -9.91 5.06
C LYS A 447 -1.67 -11.20 5.60
N GLY A 448 -0.98 -11.90 6.51
CA GLY A 448 -1.44 -13.17 7.09
C GLY A 448 -1.82 -14.20 6.01
N SER A 449 -3.00 -14.78 6.18
CA SER A 449 -3.54 -15.85 5.33
C SER A 449 -4.27 -15.37 4.07
N LEU A 450 -4.20 -14.08 3.72
CA LEU A 450 -4.78 -13.59 2.48
C LEU A 450 -4.11 -14.25 1.27
N SER A 451 -4.93 -14.65 0.30
CA SER A 451 -4.41 -15.05 -1.02
C SER A 451 -3.68 -13.88 -1.67
N GLU A 452 -2.81 -14.15 -2.66
CA GLU A 452 -2.01 -13.10 -3.31
C GLU A 452 -2.87 -11.99 -3.91
N SER A 453 -3.97 -12.34 -4.58
CA SER A 453 -4.92 -11.38 -5.15
C SER A 453 -5.58 -10.50 -4.09
N GLU A 454 -6.04 -11.09 -2.98
CA GLU A 454 -6.70 -10.37 -1.88
C GLU A 454 -5.71 -9.47 -1.12
N SER A 455 -4.53 -10.01 -0.82
CA SER A 455 -3.40 -9.29 -0.25
C SER A 455 -3.08 -8.06 -1.09
N PHE A 456 -2.98 -8.22 -2.41
CA PHE A 456 -2.70 -7.11 -3.29
C PHE A 456 -3.81 -6.04 -3.23
N LYS A 457 -5.07 -6.43 -3.39
CA LYS A 457 -6.20 -5.49 -3.33
C LYS A 457 -6.24 -4.73 -2.00
N PHE A 458 -5.93 -5.43 -0.91
CA PHE A 458 -5.90 -4.84 0.42
C PHE A 458 -4.73 -3.85 0.57
N LEU A 459 -3.52 -4.21 0.12
CA LEU A 459 -2.37 -3.30 0.07
C LEU A 459 -2.69 -2.05 -0.75
N HIS A 460 -3.31 -2.23 -1.92
CA HIS A 460 -3.70 -1.12 -2.78
C HIS A 460 -4.72 -0.20 -2.13
N ALA A 461 -5.73 -0.75 -1.45
CA ALA A 461 -6.70 0.03 -0.69
C ALA A 461 -6.03 0.83 0.43
N LEU A 462 -5.10 0.20 1.17
CA LEU A 462 -4.32 0.86 2.23
C LEU A 462 -3.46 2.01 1.71
N ILE A 463 -2.68 1.80 0.66
CA ILE A 463 -1.82 2.85 0.07
C ILE A 463 -2.68 3.99 -0.48
N SER A 464 -3.78 3.67 -1.18
CA SER A 464 -4.69 4.69 -1.70
C SER A 464 -5.29 5.53 -0.58
N GLN A 465 -5.76 4.90 0.50
CA GLN A 465 -6.31 5.59 1.65
C GLN A 465 -5.24 6.43 2.36
N PHE A 466 -4.01 5.93 2.45
CA PHE A 466 -2.86 6.66 2.98
C PHE A 466 -2.57 7.92 2.17
N CYS A 467 -2.49 7.83 0.84
CA CYS A 467 -2.27 8.98 -0.04
C CYS A 467 -3.36 10.05 0.12
N ILE A 468 -4.62 9.64 0.28
CA ILE A 468 -5.74 10.56 0.52
C ILE A 468 -5.55 11.28 1.85
N THR A 469 -5.32 10.54 2.94
CA THR A 469 -5.14 11.11 4.28
C THR A 469 -3.91 12.03 4.33
N TRP A 470 -2.81 11.62 3.70
CA TRP A 470 -1.58 12.40 3.60
C TRP A 470 -1.80 13.73 2.86
N ARG A 471 -2.44 13.68 1.67
CA ARG A 471 -2.75 14.87 0.87
C ARG A 471 -3.64 15.85 1.62
N ASN A 472 -4.69 15.35 2.28
CA ASN A 472 -5.56 16.19 3.12
C ASN A 472 -4.75 16.87 4.24
N GLY A 473 -3.85 16.13 4.87
CA GLY A 473 -2.91 16.65 5.85
C GLY A 473 -2.03 17.80 5.36
N ILE A 474 -1.49 17.67 4.15
CA ILE A 474 -0.69 18.72 3.51
C ILE A 474 -1.54 19.97 3.24
N VAL A 475 -2.72 19.78 2.66
CA VAL A 475 -3.64 20.90 2.35
C VAL A 475 -3.99 21.67 3.62
N THR A 476 -4.33 20.97 4.71
CA THR A 476 -4.62 21.61 6.00
C THR A 476 -3.41 22.38 6.53
N ARG A 477 -2.21 21.78 6.55
CA ARG A 477 -0.98 22.49 6.97
C ARG A 477 -0.76 23.79 6.19
N ARG A 478 -0.95 23.75 4.87
CA ARG A 478 -0.74 24.93 4.02
C ARG A 478 -1.80 25.99 4.26
N GLN A 479 -3.05 25.58 4.49
CA GLN A 479 -4.11 26.50 4.89
C GLN A 479 -3.75 27.18 6.21
N ASP A 480 -3.25 26.43 7.19
CA ASP A 480 -2.79 26.96 8.47
C ASP A 480 -1.59 27.90 8.30
N GLU A 481 -0.59 27.54 7.48
CA GLU A 481 0.56 28.40 7.17
C GLU A 481 0.15 29.68 6.44
N MET A 482 -0.76 29.59 5.47
CA MET A 482 -1.30 30.76 4.78
C MET A 482 -2.13 31.63 5.72
N ALA A 483 -2.90 31.03 6.63
CA ALA A 483 -3.66 31.74 7.65
C ALA A 483 -2.72 32.45 8.63
N LEU A 484 -1.65 31.79 9.08
CA LEU A 484 -0.61 32.39 9.93
C LEU A 484 0.10 33.55 9.23
N ARG A 485 0.42 33.41 7.93
CA ARG A 485 1.01 34.50 7.12
C ARG A 485 0.05 35.67 6.92
N LYS A 486 -1.25 35.40 6.85
CA LYS A 486 -2.30 36.43 6.75
C LYS A 486 -2.65 37.05 8.11
N HIS A 487 -2.42 36.34 9.22
CA HIS A 487 -2.87 36.70 10.57
C HIS A 487 -1.84 36.37 11.68
N SER A 488 -0.74 37.11 11.74
CA SER A 488 -0.40 37.71 13.04
C SER A 488 -1.52 38.73 13.33
N GLU A 489 -2.61 38.44 14.03
CA GLU A 489 -2.81 37.66 15.25
C GLU A 489 -4.18 36.93 15.23
N LYS A 490 -4.19 35.80 15.93
CA LYS A 490 -5.28 35.03 16.56
C LYS A 490 -5.89 33.82 15.84
N LEU A 491 -5.69 32.72 16.56
CA LEU A 491 -6.04 31.32 16.39
C LEU A 491 -7.54 31.03 16.44
N GLY A 492 -7.91 29.99 15.71
CA GLY A 492 -8.84 28.98 16.21
C GLY A 492 -9.70 28.31 15.16
N THR A 493 -9.23 27.21 14.53
CA THR A 493 -10.12 26.22 13.91
C THR A 493 -9.58 24.79 14.08
N GLY A 494 -10.48 23.87 14.44
CA GLY A 494 -10.17 22.47 14.76
C GLY A 494 -10.14 21.56 13.53
N SER A 495 -9.00 21.53 12.84
CA SER A 495 -8.63 20.49 11.86
C SER A 495 -7.27 19.88 12.24
N VAL A 496 -6.98 18.67 11.76
CA VAL A 496 -5.74 17.93 12.08
C VAL A 496 -4.54 18.65 11.45
N ALA A 497 -3.98 19.60 12.18
CA ALA A 497 -2.72 20.25 11.86
C ALA A 497 -1.56 19.35 12.32
N PHE A 498 -0.70 18.93 11.40
CA PHE A 498 0.54 18.24 11.75
C PHE A 498 1.45 19.20 12.54
N ARG A 499 2.06 18.72 13.63
CA ARG A 499 3.11 19.45 14.33
C ARG A 499 4.28 19.70 13.38
N ALA A 500 4.44 20.95 12.95
CA ALA A 500 5.76 21.49 12.67
C ALA A 500 6.07 22.45 13.82
N LYS A 501 6.85 22.00 14.82
CA LYS A 501 7.65 22.97 15.58
C LYS A 501 8.62 23.56 14.55
N LEU A 502 8.31 24.77 14.07
CA LEU A 502 9.32 25.60 13.42
C LEU A 502 10.41 25.83 14.46
N ALA A 503 11.50 25.08 14.35
CA ALA A 503 12.67 25.29 15.17
C ALA A 503 13.23 26.69 14.86
N GLY A 504 13.32 27.52 15.91
CA GLY A 504 14.16 28.72 15.94
C GLY A 504 13.45 30.05 15.63
N LYS A 505 12.98 30.71 16.69
CA LYS A 505 13.65 31.94 17.14
C LYS A 505 14.09 31.72 18.58
#